data_AF-A0A8T6QFH4-F1
#
_entry.id   AF-A0A8T6QFH4-F1
#
_cell.length_a   1.000
_cell.length_b   1.000
_cell.length_c   1.000
_cell.angle_alpha   90.00
_cell.angle_beta   90.00
_cell.angle_gamma   90.00
#
_symmetry.space_group_name_H-M   'P 1'
#
loop_
_entity.id
_entity.type
_entity.pdbx_description
1 polymer ?
#
loop_
_entity_poly.entity_id
_entity_poly.type
_entity_poly.pdbx_seq_one_letter_code
_entity_poly.pdbx_strand_id
1 'polypeptide(L)' 'MAQLKFNSILVVCTGNICRSPIGERLLRKRLPGVKVKSAGVHG' A
#
# COMPACT_ATOMS: atom_id res chain seq x y z
N MET A 1 -16.68 13.69 -10.38
CA MET A 1 -15.97 12.44 -10.05
C MET A 1 -14.93 12.76 -9.00
N ALA A 2 -14.95 12.06 -7.86
CA ALA A 2 -14.17 12.42 -6.68
C ALA A 2 -12.66 12.41 -7.00
N GLN A 3 -12.07 13.58 -7.22
CA GLN A 3 -10.62 13.75 -7.23
C GLN A 3 -10.14 13.91 -5.80
N LEU A 4 -10.04 12.81 -5.07
CA LEU A 4 -9.17 12.76 -3.88
C LEU A 4 -7.77 12.40 -4.37
N LYS A 5 -6.87 13.38 -4.42
CA LYS A 5 -5.46 13.17 -4.76
C LYS A 5 -4.75 12.58 -3.55
N PHE A 6 -4.64 11.25 -3.51
CA PHE A 6 -3.90 10.57 -2.45
C PHE A 6 -2.40 10.58 -2.75
N ASN A 7 -1.63 11.26 -1.90
CA ASN A 7 -0.16 11.29 -1.99
C ASN A 7 0.51 10.06 -1.36
N SER A 8 -0.21 9.34 -0.49
CA SER A 8 0.31 8.17 0.22
C SER A 8 -0.75 7.10 0.46
N ILE A 9 -0.33 5.83 0.42
CA ILE A 9 -1.15 4.65 0.67
C ILE A 9 -0.40 3.72 1.65
N LEU A 10 -1.11 3.26 2.69
CA LEU A 10 -0.63 2.21 3.60
C LEU A 10 -1.43 0.93 3.36
N VAL A 11 -0.77 -0.12 2.88
CA VAL A 11 -1.37 -1.43 2.64
C VAL A 11 -1.25 -2.27 3.91
N VAL A 12 -2.38 -2.73 4.46
CA VAL A 12 -2.39 -3.43 5.75
C VAL A 12 -2.85 -4.87 5.57
N CYS A 13 -2.18 -5.82 6.22
CA CYS A 13 -2.67 -7.18 6.41
C CYS A 13 -2.47 -7.65 7.87
N THR A 14 -2.62 -8.94 8.16
CA THR A 14 -2.40 -9.45 9.53
C THR A 14 -0.91 -9.33 9.93
N GLY A 15 -0.02 -10.13 9.33
CA GLY A 15 1.38 -10.26 9.77
C GLY A 15 2.44 -9.53 8.94
N ASN A 16 2.06 -8.68 7.99
CA ASN A 16 2.98 -7.98 7.09
C ASN A 16 4.00 -8.82 6.29
N ILE A 17 3.73 -10.11 6.05
CA ILE A 17 4.67 -11.02 5.35
C ILE A 17 4.16 -11.57 4.01
N CYS A 18 2.84 -11.63 3.79
CA CYS A 18 2.26 -12.21 2.58
C CYS A 18 1.49 -11.17 1.76
N ARG A 19 0.31 -10.76 2.23
CA ARG A 19 -0.64 -9.95 1.43
C ARG A 19 -0.18 -8.50 1.25
N SER A 20 0.18 -7.82 2.33
CA SER A 20 0.55 -6.39 2.24
C SER A 20 1.88 -6.12 1.52
N PRO A 21 2.96 -6.95 1.63
CA PRO A 21 4.17 -6.71 0.85
C PRO A 21 3.99 -6.90 -0.67
N ILE A 22 3.08 -7.78 -1.07
CA ILE A 22 2.70 -7.97 -2.48
C ILE A 22 1.95 -6.72 -2.97
N GLY A 23 0.92 -6.30 -2.23
CA GLY A 23 0.13 -5.11 -2.58
C GLY A 23 0.97 -3.84 -2.68
N GLU A 24 1.92 -3.62 -1.76
CA GLU A 24 2.87 -2.50 -1.81
C GLU A 24 3.62 -2.45 -3.14
N ARG A 25 4.24 -3.57 -3.54
CA ARG A 25 5.06 -3.63 -4.76
C ARG A 25 4.22 -3.48 -6.03
N LEU A 26 3.04 -4.08 -6.07
CA LEU A 26 2.12 -3.92 -7.21
C LEU A 26 1.65 -2.47 -7.36
N LEU A 27 1.30 -1.82 -6.25
CA LEU A 27 0.86 -0.42 -6.27
C LEU A 27 2.00 0.55 -6.58
N ARG A 28 3.22 0.33 -6.08
CA ARG A 28 4.39 1.13 -6.50
C ARG A 28 4.63 1.08 -8.00
N LYS A 29 4.45 -0.09 -8.63
CA LYS A 29 4.58 -0.23 -10.09
C LYS A 29 3.48 0.50 -10.85
N ARG A 30 2.25 0.48 -10.34
CA ARG A 30 1.08 1.10 -11.01
C ARG A 30 0.96 2.60 -10.72
N LEU A 31 1.50 3.08 -9.61
CA LEU A 31 1.36 4.45 -9.10
C LEU A 31 2.74 5.03 -8.71
N PRO A 32 3.66 5.25 -9.67
CA PRO A 32 5.04 5.63 -9.38
C PRO A 32 5.19 6.99 -8.66
N GLY A 33 4.17 7.85 -8.69
CA GLY A 33 4.14 9.15 -8.00
C GLY A 33 3.52 9.13 -6.60
N VAL A 34 3.03 7.98 -6.11
CA VAL A 34 2.35 7.85 -4.82
C VAL A 34 3.26 7.11 -3.83
N LYS A 35 3.37 7.61 -2.60
CA LYS A 35 4.14 6.96 -1.55
C LYS A 35 3.38 5.73 -1.02
N VAL A 36 3.81 4.53 -1.39
CA VAL A 36 3.18 3.28 -0.92
C VAL A 36 4.07 2.58 0.11
N LYS A 37 3.50 2.20 1.26
CA LYS A 37 4.14 1.37 2.30
C LYS A 37 3.18 0.25 2.75
N SER A 38 3.68 -0.68 3.57
CA SER A 38 2.90 -1.79 4.12
C SER A 38 3.12 -2.00 5.63
N ALA A 39 2.08 -2.50 6.30
CA ALA A 39 2.10 -2.82 7.73
C ALA A 39 1.26 -4.06 8.06
N GLY A 40 1.46 -4.59 9.27
CA GLY A 40 0.67 -5.66 9.88
C GLY A 40 -0.13 -5.11 11.04
N VAL A 41 -1.35 -5.60 11.25
CA VAL A 41 -2.12 -5.29 12.47
C VAL A 41 -1.66 -6.10 13.69
N HIS A 42 -1.03 -7.25 13.44
CA HIS A 42 -0.55 -8.17 14.48
C HIS A 42 0.79 -8.74 14.00
N GLY A 43 1.87 -8.35 14.67
CA GLY A 43 3.24 -8.81 14.40
C GLY A 43 3.59 -9.99 15.28
#